data_AF-A0A0A5GKX8-F1
#
_entry.id   AF-A0A0A5GKX8-F1
#
_cell.length_a   1.000
_cell.length_b   1.000
_cell.length_c   1.000
_cell.angle_alpha   90.00
_cell.angle_beta   90.00
_cell.angle_gamma   90.00
#
_symmetry.space_group_name_H-M   'P 1'
#
loop_
_entity.id
_entity.type
_entity.pdbx_description
1 polymer ?
#
loop_
_entity_poly.entity_id
_entity_poly.type
_entity_poly.pdbx_seq_one_letter_code
_entity_poly.pdbx_strand_id
1 'polypeptide(L)'
;MKKLINLKRKCESARKQFHDACFELITEHRAYHGELVKGDIKKQDLETIQSLAYEIQDELNVFESYQRLTHWRDTISLISQDIIDKTEVGGDLYDLAQCKEEFHSDFYDEEGLHYEDIDSFLHDAQVEADLEKERMLENAKNDIFEIEEKLKQIGFLLDQVIQYPVGELSKGT
;
A
#
# COMPACT_ATOMS: atom_id res chain seq x y z
N MET A 1 8.89 -23.87 -5.78
CA MET A 1 8.47 -23.51 -7.17
C MET A 1 6.98 -23.23 -7.33
N LYS A 2 6.05 -24.17 -7.07
CA LYS A 2 4.60 -23.88 -7.19
C LYS A 2 4.15 -22.69 -6.32
N LYS A 3 4.71 -22.57 -5.11
CA LYS A 3 4.43 -21.45 -4.20
C LYS A 3 4.99 -20.12 -4.69
N LEU A 4 6.24 -20.06 -5.17
CA LEU A 4 6.80 -18.86 -5.84
C LEU A 4 5.97 -18.39 -7.05
N ILE A 5 5.47 -19.31 -7.89
CA ILE A 5 4.57 -18.98 -9.00
C ILE A 5 3.27 -18.35 -8.50
N ASN A 6 2.71 -18.88 -7.41
CA ASN A 6 1.51 -18.32 -6.78
C ASN A 6 1.78 -16.93 -6.19
N LEU A 7 2.91 -16.76 -5.48
CA LEU A 7 3.33 -15.48 -4.91
C LEU A 7 3.51 -14.42 -5.99
N LYS A 8 4.13 -14.77 -7.12
CA LYS A 8 4.23 -13.86 -8.26
C LYS A 8 2.86 -13.38 -8.74
N ARG A 9 1.90 -14.30 -8.92
CA ARG A 9 0.53 -13.93 -9.34
C ARG A 9 -0.16 -13.06 -8.29
N LYS A 10 0.05 -13.34 -7.00
CA LYS A 10 -0.43 -12.48 -5.91
C LYS A 10 0.19 -11.08 -5.99
N CYS A 11 1.48 -10.91 -6.30
CA CYS A 11 2.10 -9.60 -6.53
C CYS A 11 1.44 -8.84 -7.68
N GLU A 12 1.24 -9.50 -8.82
CA GLU A 12 0.59 -8.86 -9.98
C GLU A 12 -0.84 -8.42 -9.65
N SER A 13 -1.58 -9.25 -8.91
CA SER A 13 -2.94 -8.95 -8.46
C SER A 13 -2.97 -7.82 -7.43
N ALA A 14 -2.13 -7.88 -6.40
CA ALA A 14 -2.03 -6.87 -5.34
C ALA A 14 -1.59 -5.52 -5.92
N ARG A 15 -0.62 -5.51 -6.83
CA ARG A 15 -0.21 -4.31 -7.55
C ARG A 15 -1.37 -3.68 -8.31
N LYS A 16 -2.17 -4.50 -9.01
CA LYS A 16 -3.33 -4.00 -9.76
C LYS A 16 -4.38 -3.42 -8.81
N GLN A 17 -4.72 -4.13 -7.74
CA GLN A 17 -5.70 -3.66 -6.74
C GLN A 17 -5.25 -2.36 -6.08
N PHE A 18 -3.98 -2.28 -5.69
CA PHE A 18 -3.38 -1.08 -5.11
C PHE A 18 -3.37 0.08 -6.11
N HIS A 19 -2.99 -0.19 -7.36
CA HIS A 19 -3.04 0.81 -8.42
C HIS A 19 -4.44 1.33 -8.67
N ASP A 20 -5.44 0.45 -8.78
CA ASP A 20 -6.83 0.85 -9.01
C ASP A 20 -7.33 1.73 -7.83
N ALA A 21 -7.01 1.37 -6.57
CA ALA A 21 -7.36 2.16 -5.39
C ALA A 21 -6.67 3.54 -5.35
N CYS A 22 -5.39 3.59 -5.71
CA CYS A 22 -4.61 4.82 -5.67
C CYS A 22 -4.84 5.71 -6.89
N PHE A 23 -5.16 5.13 -8.05
CA PHE A 23 -5.41 5.86 -9.29
C PHE A 23 -6.65 6.73 -9.15
N GLU A 24 -7.72 6.22 -8.52
CA GLU A 24 -8.89 7.02 -8.17
C GLU A 24 -8.46 8.20 -7.28
N LEU A 25 -7.79 7.92 -6.15
CA LEU A 25 -7.32 8.95 -5.22
C LEU A 25 -6.44 10.04 -5.88
N ILE A 26 -5.47 9.67 -6.71
CA ILE A 26 -4.55 10.60 -7.39
C ILE A 26 -5.24 11.39 -8.51
N THR A 27 -6.09 10.74 -9.30
CA THR A 27 -6.80 11.39 -10.41
C THR A 27 -7.84 12.38 -9.88
N GLU A 28 -8.47 12.04 -8.76
CA GLU A 28 -9.48 12.83 -8.11
C GLU A 28 -8.89 14.06 -7.39
N HIS A 29 -7.72 13.95 -6.74
CA HIS A 29 -7.01 15.11 -6.19
C HIS A 29 -6.71 16.18 -7.25
N ARG A 30 -6.44 15.78 -8.50
CA ARG A 30 -6.22 16.73 -9.60
C ARG A 30 -7.51 17.44 -10.06
N ALA A 31 -8.68 16.88 -9.76
CA ALA A 31 -9.97 17.40 -10.19
C ALA A 31 -10.60 18.37 -9.17
N TYR A 32 -10.08 18.44 -7.94
CA TYR A 32 -10.73 19.12 -6.83
C TYR A 32 -10.59 20.65 -6.88
N HIS A 33 -11.45 21.25 -7.71
CA HIS A 33 -11.97 22.61 -7.62
C HIS A 33 -13.49 22.59 -7.29
N GLY A 34 -13.97 21.62 -6.49
CA GLY A 34 -15.29 21.73 -5.84
C GLY A 34 -16.28 20.55 -5.89
N GLU A 35 -15.89 19.29 -5.98
CA GLU A 35 -16.84 18.15 -5.83
C GLU A 35 -16.28 17.01 -4.97
N LEU A 36 -16.90 16.71 -3.80
CA LEU A 36 -16.54 15.64 -2.84
C LEU A 36 -16.27 14.27 -3.49
N VAL A 37 -15.13 13.69 -3.09
CA VAL A 37 -14.43 12.60 -3.77
C VAL A 37 -14.41 11.32 -2.92
N LYS A 38 -14.42 10.14 -3.58
CA LYS A 38 -14.67 8.81 -2.99
C LYS A 38 -13.48 7.83 -2.99
N GLY A 39 -12.31 8.19 -3.52
CA GLY A 39 -11.11 7.35 -3.42
C GLY A 39 -10.54 7.29 -1.99
N ASP A 40 -10.24 6.07 -1.52
CA ASP A 40 -9.68 5.84 -0.19
C ASP A 40 -8.75 4.63 -0.21
N ILE A 41 -7.50 4.80 0.24
CA ILE A 41 -6.59 3.68 0.47
C ILE A 41 -7.02 3.03 1.78
N LYS A 42 -7.48 1.79 1.73
CA LYS A 42 -7.89 1.11 2.96
C LYS A 42 -6.67 0.54 3.65
N LYS A 43 -6.68 0.61 4.98
CA LYS A 43 -5.70 -0.10 5.83
C LYS A 43 -5.52 -1.58 5.42
N GLN A 44 -6.61 -2.24 5.02
CA GLN A 44 -6.58 -3.63 4.56
C GLN A 44 -5.71 -3.83 3.29
N ASP A 45 -5.67 -2.85 2.39
CA ASP A 45 -4.86 -2.94 1.16
C ASP A 45 -3.37 -2.87 1.52
N LEU A 46 -3.00 -2.00 2.47
CA LEU A 46 -1.64 -1.91 3.01
C LEU A 46 -1.23 -3.20 3.74
N GLU A 47 -2.09 -3.72 4.61
CA GLU A 47 -1.85 -4.99 5.31
C GLU A 47 -1.69 -6.17 4.35
N THR A 48 -2.45 -6.17 3.25
CA THR A 48 -2.35 -7.20 2.21
C THR A 48 -0.99 -7.15 1.50
N ILE A 49 -0.52 -5.95 1.16
CA ILE A 49 0.80 -5.73 0.54
C ILE A 49 1.92 -6.11 1.51
N GLN A 50 1.82 -5.68 2.77
CA GLN A 50 2.79 -5.97 3.81
C GLN A 50 2.89 -7.48 4.08
N SER A 51 1.75 -8.16 4.23
CA SER A 51 1.71 -9.62 4.40
C SER A 51 2.31 -10.35 3.21
N LEU A 52 2.10 -9.85 1.99
CA LEU A 52 2.69 -10.44 0.79
C LEU A 52 4.22 -10.28 0.77
N ALA A 53 4.73 -9.12 1.16
CA ALA A 53 6.17 -8.86 1.26
C ALA A 53 6.84 -9.83 2.26
N TYR A 54 6.25 -10.04 3.44
CA TYR A 54 6.72 -11.06 4.38
C TYR A 54 6.65 -12.49 3.81
N GLU A 55 5.52 -12.88 3.19
CA GLU A 55 5.37 -14.24 2.61
C GLU A 55 6.43 -14.54 1.54
N ILE A 56 6.86 -13.51 0.80
CA ILE A 56 7.90 -13.61 -0.23
C ILE A 56 9.29 -13.76 0.38
N GLN A 57 9.62 -12.95 1.39
CA GLN A 57 10.89 -13.08 2.12
C GLN A 57 11.02 -14.49 2.72
N ASP A 58 9.97 -14.97 3.39
CA ASP A 58 9.95 -16.30 4.00
C ASP A 58 10.13 -17.42 2.99
N GLU A 59 9.42 -17.37 1.85
CA GLU A 59 9.55 -18.40 0.82
C GLU A 59 10.93 -18.37 0.16
N LEU A 60 11.53 -17.19 -0.03
CA LEU A 60 12.87 -17.07 -0.62
C LEU A 60 13.98 -17.53 0.34
N ASN A 61 13.77 -17.40 1.65
CA ASN A 61 14.71 -17.91 2.65
C ASN A 61 14.86 -19.43 2.63
N VAL A 62 13.85 -20.17 2.15
CA VAL A 62 13.97 -21.63 1.90
C VAL A 62 15.11 -21.94 0.92
N PHE A 63 15.48 -20.99 0.07
CA PHE A 63 16.54 -21.13 -0.91
C PHE A 63 17.89 -20.56 -0.44
N GLU A 64 18.06 -20.29 0.85
CA GLU A 64 19.31 -19.73 1.39
C GLU A 64 20.56 -20.54 1.07
N SER A 65 20.44 -21.87 1.01
CA SER A 65 21.55 -22.76 0.66
C SER A 65 21.96 -22.68 -0.82
N TYR A 66 21.17 -22.03 -1.68
CA TYR A 66 21.46 -21.90 -3.11
C TYR A 66 22.21 -20.60 -3.39
N GLN A 67 23.54 -20.65 -3.30
CA GLN A 67 24.43 -19.48 -3.45
C GLN A 67 24.24 -18.69 -4.76
N ARG A 68 23.77 -19.34 -5.83
CA ARG A 68 23.47 -18.69 -7.11
C ARG A 68 22.20 -17.84 -7.08
N LEU A 69 21.28 -18.12 -6.14
CA LEU A 69 20.05 -17.36 -5.95
C LEU A 69 20.22 -16.21 -4.96
N THR A 70 21.35 -16.14 -4.24
CA THR A 70 21.65 -15.13 -3.22
C THR A 70 21.40 -13.72 -3.72
N HIS A 71 21.88 -13.36 -4.91
CA HIS A 71 21.68 -12.01 -5.45
C HIS A 71 20.19 -11.63 -5.59
N TRP A 72 19.37 -12.51 -6.19
CA TRP A 72 17.94 -12.24 -6.35
C TRP A 72 17.21 -12.27 -5.02
N ARG A 73 17.52 -13.22 -4.14
CA ARG A 73 16.95 -13.30 -2.79
C ARG A 73 17.21 -12.01 -2.02
N ASP A 74 18.46 -11.59 -1.94
CA ASP A 74 18.86 -10.43 -1.14
C ASP A 74 18.23 -9.16 -1.72
N THR A 75 18.20 -9.03 -3.05
CA THR A 75 17.54 -7.89 -3.73
C THR A 75 16.04 -7.88 -3.46
N ILE A 76 15.33 -9.01 -3.61
CA ILE A 76 13.90 -9.09 -3.31
C ILE A 76 13.64 -8.82 -1.83
N SER A 77 14.51 -9.30 -0.93
CA SER A 77 14.39 -9.07 0.50
C SER A 77 14.49 -7.60 0.86
N LEU A 78 15.44 -6.87 0.26
CA LEU A 78 15.58 -5.42 0.44
C LEU A 78 14.37 -4.66 -0.07
N ILE A 79 13.88 -5.00 -1.27
CA ILE A 79 12.68 -4.37 -1.84
C ILE A 79 11.44 -4.66 -0.96
N SER A 80 11.33 -5.88 -0.46
CA SER A 80 10.22 -6.28 0.42
C SER A 80 10.26 -5.53 1.75
N GLN A 81 11.45 -5.34 2.33
CA GLN A 81 11.60 -4.56 3.56
C GLN A 81 11.17 -3.11 3.36
N ASP A 82 11.56 -2.50 2.26
CA ASP A 82 11.20 -1.12 1.94
C ASP A 82 9.67 -0.96 1.70
N ILE A 83 9.00 -1.98 1.15
CA ILE A 83 7.53 -2.01 1.11
C ILE A 83 6.94 -2.11 2.52
N ILE A 84 7.50 -2.96 3.39
CA ILE A 84 7.04 -3.12 4.77
C ILE A 84 7.17 -1.80 5.53
N ASP A 85 8.32 -1.14 5.46
CA ASP A 85 8.59 0.13 6.14
C ASP A 85 7.65 1.26 5.67
N LYS A 86 7.19 1.22 4.41
CA LYS A 86 6.24 2.20 3.88
C LYS A 86 4.78 1.91 4.20
N THR A 87 4.48 0.67 4.59
CA THR A 87 3.11 0.21 4.88
C THR A 87 2.86 0.01 6.37
N GLU A 88 3.89 0.17 7.21
CA GLU A 88 3.78 -0.01 8.66
C GLU A 88 3.10 1.17 9.36
N VAL A 89 2.75 0.94 10.63
CA VAL A 89 2.17 1.95 11.50
C VAL A 89 3.14 3.12 11.68
N GLY A 90 2.69 4.33 11.39
CA GLY A 90 3.49 5.56 11.45
C GLY A 90 4.19 5.93 10.14
N GLY A 91 3.95 5.17 9.05
CA GLY A 91 4.28 5.60 7.69
C GLY A 91 3.19 6.46 7.07
N ASP A 92 3.56 7.34 6.15
CA ASP A 92 2.65 8.32 5.52
C ASP A 92 1.41 7.66 4.88
N LEU A 93 1.58 6.47 4.28
CA LEU A 93 0.46 5.72 3.70
C LEU A 93 -0.49 5.15 4.75
N TYR A 94 0.04 4.69 5.87
CA TYR A 94 -0.77 4.17 6.96
C TYR A 94 -1.58 5.29 7.61
N ASP A 95 -0.96 6.45 7.81
CA ASP A 95 -1.63 7.63 8.33
C ASP A 95 -2.73 8.10 7.36
N LEU A 96 -2.43 8.14 6.06
CA LEU A 96 -3.43 8.45 5.02
C LEU A 96 -4.60 7.45 5.01
N ALA A 97 -4.32 6.15 5.20
CA ALA A 97 -5.34 5.10 5.28
C ALA A 97 -6.13 5.07 6.60
N GLN A 98 -5.59 5.68 7.66
CA GLN A 98 -6.26 5.88 8.94
C GLN A 98 -7.05 7.17 9.00
N CYS A 99 -6.79 8.12 8.09
CA CYS A 99 -7.54 9.36 7.93
C CYS A 99 -8.98 9.06 7.49
N LYS A 100 -9.76 8.47 8.39
CA LYS A 100 -11.20 8.45 8.34
C LYS A 100 -11.70 9.77 8.89
N GLU A 101 -12.79 10.23 8.29
CA GLU A 101 -13.63 11.34 8.73
C GLU A 101 -14.18 11.08 10.16
N GLU A 102 -13.33 11.07 11.19
CA GLU A 102 -13.73 11.02 12.60
C GLU A 102 -14.45 12.31 13.03
N PHE A 103 -14.55 13.31 12.15
CA PHE A 103 -15.21 14.59 12.41
C PHE A 103 -16.74 14.51 12.63
N HIS A 104 -17.38 13.35 12.43
CA HIS A 104 -18.84 13.26 12.41
C HIS A 104 -19.54 12.63 13.62
N SER A 105 -18.88 12.00 14.60
CA SER A 105 -19.63 11.31 15.68
C SER A 105 -19.70 12.02 17.03
N ASP A 106 -18.72 12.85 17.39
CA ASP A 106 -18.57 13.24 18.80
C ASP A 106 -19.20 14.60 19.14
N PHE A 107 -19.70 15.34 18.14
CA PHE A 107 -20.28 16.68 18.34
C PHE A 107 -21.79 16.69 18.63
N TYR A 108 -22.47 15.54 18.66
CA TYR A 108 -23.93 15.47 18.73
C TYR A 108 -24.56 15.41 20.13
N ASP A 109 -23.77 15.41 21.20
CA ASP A 109 -24.30 15.14 22.56
C ASP A 109 -24.43 16.37 23.49
N GLU A 110 -24.10 17.59 23.06
CA GLU A 110 -24.32 18.79 23.88
C GLU A 110 -25.44 19.69 23.34
N GLU A 111 -26.58 19.62 24.03
CA GLU A 111 -27.73 20.53 23.89
C GLU A 111 -27.28 22.00 23.99
N GLY A 112 -27.29 22.76 22.88
CA GLY A 112 -27.19 24.22 22.98
C GLY A 112 -26.78 25.06 21.77
N LEU A 113 -26.42 24.50 20.61
CA LEU A 113 -25.98 25.30 19.46
C LEU A 113 -27.12 25.57 18.46
N HIS A 114 -27.21 26.81 17.97
CA HIS A 114 -28.16 27.19 16.92
C HIS A 114 -27.76 26.53 15.59
N TYR A 115 -28.72 25.94 14.88
CA TYR A 115 -28.49 25.20 13.61
C TYR A 115 -27.63 25.95 12.59
N GLU A 116 -27.76 27.28 12.48
CA GLU A 116 -26.98 28.10 11.54
C GLU A 116 -25.50 28.25 11.94
N ASP A 117 -25.19 28.21 13.24
CA ASP A 117 -23.80 28.23 13.75
C ASP A 117 -23.17 26.83 13.65
N ILE A 118 -23.97 25.78 13.76
CA ILE A 118 -23.55 24.38 13.56
C ILE A 118 -23.15 24.15 12.10
N ASP A 119 -23.93 24.63 11.13
CA ASP A 119 -23.62 24.48 9.70
C ASP A 119 -22.32 25.19 9.31
N SER A 120 -22.06 26.39 9.85
CA SER A 120 -20.79 27.11 9.60
C SER A 120 -19.60 26.41 10.25
N PHE A 121 -19.75 25.91 11.48
CA PHE A 121 -18.68 25.20 12.19
C PHE A 121 -18.36 23.85 11.55
N LEU A 122 -19.39 23.10 11.12
CA LEU A 122 -19.24 21.85 10.38
C LEU A 122 -18.58 22.08 9.02
N HIS A 123 -18.90 23.20 8.35
CA HIS A 123 -18.25 23.56 7.09
C HIS A 123 -16.76 23.85 7.28
N ASP A 124 -16.39 24.65 8.28
CA ASP A 124 -14.98 24.97 8.57
C ASP A 124 -14.19 23.71 8.97
N ALA A 125 -14.78 22.83 9.79
CA ALA A 125 -14.19 21.56 10.16
C ALA A 125 -14.00 20.61 8.96
N GLN A 126 -14.97 20.58 8.03
CA GLN A 126 -14.84 19.82 6.79
C GLN A 126 -13.70 20.36 5.91
N VAL A 127 -13.60 21.69 5.78
CA VAL A 127 -12.52 22.32 4.99
C VAL A 127 -11.16 22.03 5.60
N GLU A 128 -11.03 22.05 6.92
CA GLU A 128 -9.77 21.70 7.61
C GLU A 128 -9.41 20.22 7.43
N ALA A 129 -10.39 19.32 7.53
CA ALA A 129 -10.20 17.89 7.27
C ALA A 129 -9.76 17.61 5.82
N ASP A 130 -10.37 18.30 4.85
CA ASP A 130 -10.03 18.18 3.43
C ASP A 130 -8.59 18.67 3.17
N LEU A 131 -8.21 19.82 3.73
CA LEU A 131 -6.84 20.37 3.61
C LEU A 131 -5.78 19.46 4.25
N GLU A 132 -6.09 18.85 5.39
CA GLU A 132 -5.17 17.90 6.04
C GLU A 132 -5.01 16.64 5.16
N LYS A 133 -6.12 16.10 4.64
CA LYS A 133 -6.08 14.94 3.74
C LYS A 133 -5.28 15.23 2.46
N GLU A 134 -5.38 16.44 1.89
CA GLU A 134 -4.56 16.87 0.77
C GLU A 134 -3.07 16.89 1.10
N ARG A 135 -2.71 17.43 2.27
CA ARG A 135 -1.32 17.45 2.74
C ARG A 135 -0.77 16.04 2.91
N MET A 136 -1.54 15.15 3.53
CA MET A 136 -1.17 13.75 3.73
C MET A 136 -0.99 13.04 2.38
N LEU A 137 -1.89 13.29 1.43
CA LEU A 137 -1.79 12.72 0.08
C LEU A 137 -0.51 13.19 -0.64
N GLU A 138 -0.18 14.48 -0.59
CA GLU A 138 1.03 14.98 -1.26
C GLU A 138 2.32 14.39 -0.65
N ASN A 139 2.34 14.13 0.66
CA ASN A 139 3.43 13.41 1.31
C ASN A 139 3.49 11.94 0.86
N ALA A 140 2.36 11.25 0.90
CA ALA A 140 2.28 9.80 0.65
C ALA A 140 2.34 9.41 -0.84
N LYS A 141 2.10 10.33 -1.76
CA LYS A 141 2.00 10.06 -3.21
C LYS A 141 3.27 9.47 -3.80
N ASN A 142 4.45 9.90 -3.34
CA ASN A 142 5.70 9.29 -3.79
C ASN A 142 5.78 7.83 -3.33
N ASP A 143 5.36 7.54 -2.10
CA ASP A 143 5.34 6.18 -1.56
C ASP A 143 4.36 5.27 -2.30
N ILE A 144 3.20 5.79 -2.72
CA ILE A 144 2.27 5.07 -3.60
C ILE A 144 2.99 4.58 -4.86
N PHE A 145 3.59 5.51 -5.61
CA PHE A 145 4.27 5.19 -6.86
C PHE A 145 5.46 4.24 -6.64
N GLU A 146 6.19 4.43 -5.56
CA GLU A 146 7.30 3.56 -5.20
C GLU A 146 6.85 2.14 -4.88
N ILE A 147 5.79 1.95 -4.09
CA ILE A 147 5.25 0.61 -3.80
C ILE A 147 4.80 -0.10 -5.08
N GLU A 148 4.12 0.60 -6.00
CA GLU A 148 3.70 0.01 -7.27
C GLU A 148 4.89 -0.49 -8.11
N GLU A 149 5.94 0.32 -8.25
CA GLU A 149 7.13 -0.06 -9.00
C GLU A 149 7.91 -1.16 -8.27
N LYS A 150 7.97 -1.15 -6.93
CA LYS A 150 8.60 -2.21 -6.14
C LYS A 150 7.87 -3.55 -6.28
N LEU A 151 6.53 -3.57 -6.23
CA LEU A 151 5.73 -4.79 -6.46
C LEU A 151 5.95 -5.36 -7.87
N LYS A 152 6.06 -4.49 -8.87
CA LYS A 152 6.37 -4.87 -10.26
C LYS A 152 7.80 -5.44 -10.37
N GLN A 153 8.78 -4.83 -9.72
CA GLN A 153 10.16 -5.33 -9.67
C GLN A 153 10.22 -6.71 -9.00
N ILE A 154 9.55 -6.89 -7.86
CA ILE A 154 9.44 -8.20 -7.20
C ILE A 154 8.85 -9.24 -8.16
N GLY A 155 7.75 -8.93 -8.85
CA GLY A 155 7.14 -9.84 -9.83
C GLY A 155 8.11 -10.26 -10.94
N PHE A 156 8.90 -9.32 -11.47
CA PHE A 156 9.93 -9.59 -12.47
C PHE A 156 11.10 -10.44 -11.93
N LEU A 157 11.59 -10.14 -10.72
CA LEU A 157 12.69 -10.89 -10.10
C LEU A 157 12.27 -12.31 -9.71
N LEU A 158 11.04 -12.49 -9.20
CA LEU A 158 10.47 -13.81 -8.96
C LEU A 158 10.40 -14.64 -10.23
N ASP A 159 10.09 -14.03 -11.38
CA ASP A 159 10.15 -14.70 -12.68
C ASP A 159 11.56 -15.22 -13.02
N GLN A 160 12.61 -14.45 -12.73
CA GLN A 160 14.00 -14.89 -12.94
C GLN A 160 14.35 -16.09 -12.04
N VAL A 161 13.92 -16.06 -10.78
CA VAL A 161 14.09 -17.18 -9.85
C VAL A 161 13.31 -18.42 -10.32
N ILE A 162 12.08 -18.23 -10.82
CA ILE A 162 11.21 -19.32 -11.29
C ILE A 162 11.77 -19.98 -12.55
N GLN A 163 12.30 -19.19 -13.48
CA GLN A 163 12.85 -19.67 -14.75
C GLN A 163 14.22 -20.33 -14.62
N TYR A 164 14.81 -20.34 -13.42
CA TYR A 164 16.06 -21.04 -13.15
C TYR A 164 15.94 -22.51 -13.62
N PRO A 165 16.87 -23.00 -14.46
CA PRO A 165 16.71 -24.28 -15.12
C PRO A 165 16.58 -25.41 -14.09
N VAL A 166 15.48 -26.16 -14.22
CA VAL A 166 15.02 -27.28 -13.38
C VAL A 166 16.04 -28.44 -13.27
N GLY A 167 17.22 -28.33 -13.89
CA GLY A 167 18.25 -29.37 -13.91
C GLY A 167 19.14 -29.46 -12.66
N GLU A 168 19.12 -28.47 -11.76
CA GLU A 168 19.97 -28.47 -10.55
C GLU A 168 19.21 -28.57 -9.23
N LEU A 169 17.92 -28.19 -9.17
CA LEU A 169 17.09 -28.37 -7.96
C LEU A 169 16.78 -29.84 -7.65
N SER A 170 16.94 -30.74 -8.62
CA SER A 170 16.77 -32.20 -8.47
C SER A 170 18.03 -32.95 -8.04
N LYS A 171 19.18 -32.27 -7.96
CA LYS A 171 20.46 -32.89 -7.57
C LYS A 171 20.85 -32.64 -6.10
N GLY A 172 20.03 -31.91 -5.36
CA GLY A 172 20.27 -31.50 -3.98
C GLY A 172 19.30 -32.10 -2.95
N THR A 173 18.77 -33.29 -3.21
CA THR A 173 18.09 -34.14 -2.22
C THR A 173 18.75 -35.50 -2.18
#